data_AF-A0A4P6YA26-F1
#
_entry.id   AF-A0A4P6YA26-F1
#
_cell.length_a   1.000
_cell.length_b   1.000
_cell.length_c   1.000
_cell.angle_alpha   90.00
_cell.angle_beta   90.00
_cell.angle_gamma   90.00
#
_symmetry.space_group_name_H-M   'P 1'
#
loop_
_entity.id
_entity.type
_entity.pdbx_description
1 polymer ?
#
loop_
_entity_poly.entity_id
_entity_poly.type
_entity_poly.pdbx_seq_one_letter_code
_entity_poly.pdbx_strand_id
1 'polypeptide(L)'
;MNEFKEFDNENYKLKKSDSLRKNGAGLIDAILVIIFQTALFHYFPKIANAIDFPNVQSFILFYVLLIFIVYRLITILFLGKTLGMAVLNMKFAKPNQTELSFKEKFLAVLMIYTNTVDCYHLE
;
A
#
# COMPACT_ATOMS: atom_id res chain seq x y z
N MET A 1 -2.79 4.39 -36.48
CA MET A 1 -3.79 4.47 -35.41
C MET A 1 -3.84 3.08 -34.79
N ASN A 2 -3.02 2.85 -33.76
CA ASN A 2 -2.92 1.52 -33.13
C ASN A 2 -4.00 1.44 -32.06
N GLU A 3 -5.10 0.77 -32.39
CA GLU A 3 -6.11 0.35 -31.43
C GLU A 3 -5.46 -0.66 -30.48
N PHE A 4 -5.11 -0.18 -29.29
CA PHE A 4 -4.85 -1.04 -28.15
C PHE A 4 -6.16 -1.77 -27.85
N LYS A 5 -6.18 -3.07 -28.11
CA LYS A 5 -7.23 -3.98 -27.64
C LYS A 5 -7.23 -3.95 -26.12
N GLU A 6 -8.11 -3.13 -25.57
CA GLU A 6 -8.51 -3.16 -24.18
C GLU A 6 -9.10 -4.55 -23.96
N PHE A 7 -8.33 -5.40 -23.28
CA PHE A 7 -8.80 -6.71 -22.87
C PHE A 7 -9.99 -6.47 -21.94
N ASP A 8 -11.20 -6.74 -22.46
CA ASP A 8 -12.39 -7.08 -21.70
C ASP A 8 -12.01 -8.16 -20.69
N ASN A 9 -11.71 -7.75 -19.46
CA ASN A 9 -11.44 -8.70 -18.39
C ASN A 9 -12.76 -9.07 -17.74
N GLU A 10 -13.25 -10.22 -18.19
CA GLU A 10 -14.45 -10.92 -17.79
C GLU A 10 -14.65 -10.99 -16.27
N ASN A 11 -15.88 -10.74 -15.83
CA ASN A 11 -16.53 -11.36 -14.66
C ASN A 11 -15.90 -11.21 -13.26
N TYR A 12 -15.66 -9.97 -12.79
CA TYR A 12 -15.62 -9.72 -11.34
C TYR A 12 -16.64 -8.63 -11.00
N LYS A 13 -17.68 -8.96 -10.23
CA LYS A 13 -18.58 -7.95 -9.63
C LYS A 13 -17.79 -7.18 -8.57
N LEU A 14 -17.16 -6.09 -8.98
CA LEU A 14 -16.38 -5.24 -8.07
C LEU A 14 -17.32 -4.47 -7.14
N LYS A 15 -17.53 -4.99 -5.93
CA LYS A 15 -18.29 -4.31 -4.89
C LYS A 15 -17.40 -3.30 -4.18
N LYS A 16 -17.82 -2.04 -4.08
CA LYS A 16 -17.08 -1.02 -3.32
C LYS A 16 -16.89 -1.51 -1.89
N SER A 17 -15.64 -1.51 -1.42
CA SER A 17 -15.31 -2.02 -0.09
C SER A 17 -15.75 -1.04 1.00
N ASP A 18 -16.39 -1.56 2.04
CA ASP A 18 -16.84 -0.79 3.19
C ASP A 18 -15.66 -0.16 3.94
N SER A 19 -15.93 0.99 4.58
CA SER A 19 -14.92 1.74 5.36
C SER A 19 -14.20 0.87 6.41
N LEU A 20 -14.93 -0.05 7.05
CA LEU A 20 -14.36 -0.99 8.03
C LEU A 20 -13.30 -1.91 7.42
N ARG A 21 -13.52 -2.45 6.22
CA ARG A 21 -12.56 -3.33 5.54
C ARG A 21 -11.35 -2.55 5.03
N LYS A 22 -11.56 -1.34 4.52
CA LYS A 22 -10.46 -0.44 4.13
C LYS A 22 -9.55 -0.13 5.33
N ASN A 23 -10.15 0.21 6.47
CA ASN A 23 -9.41 0.45 7.71
C ASN A 23 -8.72 -0.83 8.22
N GLY A 24 -9.38 -1.99 8.10
CA GLY A 24 -8.80 -3.28 8.44
C GLY A 24 -7.54 -3.60 7.63
N ALA A 25 -7.54 -3.34 6.32
CA ALA A 25 -6.33 -3.49 5.49
C ALA A 25 -5.21 -2.55 5.94
N GLY A 26 -5.56 -1.29 6.23
CA GLY A 26 -4.59 -0.32 6.76
C GLY A 26 -3.99 -0.75 8.09
N LEU A 27 -4.78 -1.35 8.98
CA LEU A 27 -4.30 -1.91 10.24
C LEU A 27 -3.32 -3.08 10.02
N ILE A 28 -3.66 -3.99 9.11
CA ILE A 28 -2.78 -5.11 8.75
C ILE A 28 -1.44 -4.60 8.20
N ASP A 29 -1.48 -3.60 7.30
CA ASP A 29 -0.28 -2.97 6.75
C ASP A 29 0.57 -2.30 7.84
N ALA A 30 -0.07 -1.60 8.79
CA ALA A 30 0.62 -0.97 9.91
C ALA A 30 1.31 -1.99 10.82
N ILE A 31 0.62 -3.07 11.18
CA ILE A 31 1.19 -4.16 12.00
C ILE A 31 2.39 -4.80 11.28
N LEU A 32 2.27 -5.08 9.99
CA LEU A 32 3.36 -5.65 9.19
C LEU A 32 4.60 -4.74 9.18
N VAL A 33 4.41 -3.43 9.01
CA VAL A 33 5.52 -2.48 9.01
C VAL A 33 6.20 -2.40 10.38
N ILE A 34 5.43 -2.42 11.47
CA ILE A 34 5.99 -2.45 12.83
C ILE A 34 6.82 -3.72 13.05
N ILE A 35 6.28 -4.90 12.71
CA ILE A 35 7.00 -6.17 12.85
C ILE A 35 8.29 -6.15 12.03
N PHE A 36 8.22 -5.71 10.77
CA PHE A 36 9.37 -5.65 9.89
C PHE A 36 10.45 -4.71 10.42
N GLN A 37 10.04 -3.53 10.91
CA GLN A 37 10.95 -2.57 11.51
C GLN A 37 11.61 -3.12 12.77
N THR A 38 10.85 -3.74 13.68
CA THR A 38 11.40 -4.34 14.90
C THR A 38 12.40 -5.43 14.56
N ALA A 39 12.10 -6.29 13.59
CA ALA A 39 13.03 -7.32 13.11
C ALA A 39 14.29 -6.69 12.52
N LEU A 40 14.15 -5.66 11.66
CA LEU A 40 15.28 -5.03 11.00
C LEU A 40 16.22 -4.35 11.99
N PHE A 41 15.70 -3.67 13.01
CA PHE A 41 16.52 -3.07 14.06
C PHE A 41 17.14 -4.09 15.01
N HIS A 42 16.46 -5.20 15.28
CA HIS A 42 16.99 -6.26 16.13
C HIS A 42 18.14 -7.02 15.45
N TYR A 43 17.95 -7.41 14.18
CA TYR A 43 18.93 -8.22 13.44
C TYR A 43 20.00 -7.38 12.73
N PHE A 44 19.71 -6.13 12.38
CA PHE A 44 20.63 -5.24 11.66
C PHE A 44 20.80 -3.88 12.37
N PRO A 45 21.32 -3.87 13.61
CA PRO A 45 21.47 -2.63 14.40
C PRO A 45 22.38 -1.59 13.74
N LYS A 46 23.30 -2.02 12.86
CA LYS A 46 24.16 -1.11 12.08
C LYS A 46 23.37 -0.22 11.11
N ILE A 47 22.23 -0.70 10.59
CA ILE A 47 21.34 0.10 9.73
C ILE A 47 20.68 1.20 10.56
N ALA A 48 20.46 0.93 11.86
CA ALA A 48 19.94 1.92 12.79
C ALA A 48 20.94 3.06 12.98
N ASN A 49 22.22 2.72 13.14
CA ASN A 49 23.25 3.71 13.43
C ASN A 49 23.80 4.39 12.17
N ALA A 50 23.23 4.14 10.99
CA ALA A 50 23.70 4.71 9.72
C ALA A 50 23.35 6.19 9.55
N ILE A 51 22.29 6.66 10.23
CA ILE A 51 21.88 8.07 10.21
C ILE A 51 21.87 8.57 11.64
N ASP A 52 22.67 9.58 11.93
CA ASP A 52 22.74 10.17 13.25
C ASP A 52 21.58 11.15 13.43
N PHE A 53 20.65 10.81 14.32
CA PHE A 53 19.50 11.64 14.62
C PHE A 53 19.61 12.20 16.04
N PRO A 54 19.38 13.50 16.25
CA PRO A 54 19.50 14.13 17.57
C PRO A 54 18.43 13.65 18.56
N ASN A 55 17.37 12.98 18.09
CA ASN A 55 16.29 12.45 18.93
C ASN A 55 15.91 11.04 18.48
N VAL A 56 16.03 10.07 19.40
CA VAL A 56 15.72 8.64 19.19
C VAL A 56 14.24 8.41 18.79
N GLN A 57 13.32 9.24 19.25
CA GLN A 57 11.90 9.10 18.90
C GLN A 57 11.62 9.58 17.47
N SER A 58 12.22 10.70 17.06
CA SER A 58 12.16 11.18 15.68
C SER A 58 12.83 10.21 14.72
N PHE A 59 13.94 9.60 15.15
CA PHE A 59 14.62 8.51 14.46
C PHE A 59 13.66 7.34 14.18
N ILE A 60 13.00 6.81 15.23
CA ILE A 60 12.07 5.68 15.08
C ILE A 60 10.94 6.04 14.12
N LEU A 61 10.31 7.19 14.27
CA LEU A 61 9.20 7.62 13.42
C LEU A 61 9.62 7.79 11.95
N PHE A 62 10.79 8.35 11.69
CA PHE A 62 11.31 8.51 10.33
C PHE A 62 11.48 7.15 9.64
N TYR A 63 12.07 6.16 10.32
CA TYR A 63 12.24 4.83 9.75
C TYR A 63 10.91 4.08 9.58
N VAL A 64 9.95 4.20 10.50
CA VAL A 64 8.58 3.65 10.31
C VAL A 64 8.02 4.17 8.99
N LEU A 65 8.06 5.49 8.80
CA LEU A 65 7.47 6.16 7.64
C LEU A 65 8.19 5.81 6.35
N LEU A 66 9.52 5.75 6.37
CA LEU A 66 10.34 5.34 5.23
C LEU A 66 10.05 3.89 4.82
N ILE A 67 10.06 2.97 5.78
CA ILE A 67 9.74 1.55 5.54
C ILE A 67 8.32 1.44 4.99
N PHE A 68 7.35 2.16 5.57
CA PHE A 68 5.96 2.18 5.11
C PHE A 68 5.83 2.65 3.66
N ILE A 69 6.51 3.74 3.29
CA ILE A 69 6.50 4.26 1.91
C ILE A 69 7.13 3.27 0.95
N VAL A 70 8.32 2.74 1.27
CA VAL A 70 9.03 1.76 0.42
C VAL A 70 8.20 0.51 0.23
N TYR A 71 7.63 -0.01 1.32
CA TYR A 71 6.71 -1.15 1.31
C TYR A 71 5.50 -0.90 0.38
N ARG A 72 4.83 0.25 0.51
CA ARG A 72 3.68 0.59 -0.35
C ARG A 72 4.10 0.77 -1.80
N LEU A 73 5.26 1.36 -2.04
CA LEU A 73 5.78 1.56 -3.39
C LEU A 73 5.99 0.23 -4.10
N ILE A 74 6.63 -0.74 -3.43
CA ILE A 74 6.83 -2.08 -3.98
C ILE A 74 5.47 -2.76 -4.19
N THR A 75 4.65 -2.87 -3.15
CA THR A 75 3.39 -3.63 -3.24
C THR A 75 2.42 -3.06 -4.27
N ILE A 76 2.25 -1.73 -4.33
CA ILE A 76 1.31 -1.09 -5.27
C ILE A 76 1.82 -1.13 -6.71
N LEU A 77 3.13 -0.95 -6.95
CA LEU A 77 3.67 -1.00 -8.31
C LEU A 77 3.63 -2.42 -8.90
N PHE A 78 4.01 -3.43 -8.11
CA PHE A 78 4.10 -4.82 -8.58
C PHE A 78 2.76 -5.55 -8.53
N LEU A 79 1.94 -5.33 -7.49
CA LEU A 79 0.70 -6.10 -7.26
C LEU A 79 -0.58 -5.27 -7.48
N GLY A 80 -0.47 -3.96 -7.63
CA GLY A 80 -1.64 -3.07 -7.75
C GLY A 80 -2.48 -2.96 -6.47
N LYS A 81 -1.96 -3.44 -5.33
CA LYS A 81 -2.61 -3.47 -4.01
C LYS A 81 -1.58 -3.61 -2.90
N THR A 82 -1.93 -3.25 -1.67
CA THR A 82 -1.08 -3.53 -0.49
C THR A 82 -1.27 -4.97 0.00
N LEU A 83 -0.40 -5.48 0.87
CA LEU A 83 -0.58 -6.81 1.46
C LEU A 83 -1.84 -6.87 2.33
N GLY A 84 -2.15 -5.83 3.12
CA GLY A 84 -3.39 -5.77 3.88
C GLY A 84 -4.63 -5.85 2.98
N MET A 85 -4.58 -5.21 1.81
CA MET A 85 -5.62 -5.38 0.79
C MET A 85 -5.65 -6.79 0.20
N ALA A 86 -4.49 -7.39 -0.07
CA ALA A 86 -4.43 -8.76 -0.59
C ALA A 86 -5.04 -9.76 0.40
N VAL A 87 -4.76 -9.62 1.71
CA VAL A 87 -5.34 -10.43 2.78
C VAL A 87 -6.87 -10.31 2.82
N LEU A 88 -7.40 -9.10 2.61
CA LEU A 88 -8.85 -8.85 2.61
C LEU A 88 -9.50 -8.99 1.23
N ASN A 89 -8.78 -9.53 0.25
CA ASN A 89 -9.18 -9.68 -1.14
C ASN A 89 -9.75 -8.39 -1.78
N MET A 90 -8.99 -7.31 -1.64
CA MET A 90 -9.30 -5.98 -2.17
C MET A 90 -8.28 -5.55 -3.22
N LYS A 91 -8.71 -4.69 -4.14
CA LYS A 91 -7.82 -4.00 -5.09
C LYS A 91 -8.15 -2.52 -5.20
N PHE A 92 -7.15 -1.75 -5.59
CA PHE A 92 -7.40 -0.38 -6.03
C PHE A 92 -8.09 -0.43 -7.38
N ALA A 93 -9.12 0.38 -7.55
CA ALA A 93 -9.70 0.61 -8.86
C ALA A 93 -10.26 2.03 -8.92
N LYS A 94 -10.41 2.54 -10.14
CA LYS A 94 -11.07 3.81 -10.40
C LYS A 94 -12.59 3.70 -10.16
N PRO A 95 -13.32 4.83 -10.12
CA PRO A 95 -14.78 4.83 -10.02
C PRO A 95 -15.47 3.97 -11.08
N ASN A 96 -14.92 3.92 -12.29
CA ASN A 96 -15.38 3.10 -13.41
C ASN A 96 -14.85 1.64 -13.38
N GLN A 97 -14.33 1.18 -12.23
CA GLN A 97 -13.83 -0.18 -12.00
C GLN A 97 -12.59 -0.59 -12.80
N THR A 98 -11.96 0.37 -13.51
CA THR A 98 -10.69 0.12 -14.21
C THR A 98 -9.49 0.17 -13.28
N GLU A 99 -8.38 -0.43 -13.69
CA GLU A 99 -7.14 -0.41 -12.92
C GLU A 99 -6.52 1.00 -12.86
N LEU A 100 -5.71 1.24 -11.83
CA LEU A 100 -4.92 2.47 -11.72
C LEU A 100 -3.82 2.51 -12.78
N SER A 101 -3.68 3.64 -13.46
CA SER A 101 -2.52 3.95 -14.28
C SER A 101 -1.25 4.11 -13.43
N PHE A 102 -0.08 4.08 -14.06
CA PHE A 102 1.21 4.23 -13.35
C PHE A 102 1.29 5.51 -12.50
N LYS A 103 0.80 6.64 -13.02
CA LYS A 103 0.77 7.92 -12.29
C LYS A 103 -0.14 7.84 -11.05
N GLU A 104 -1.29 7.20 -11.18
CA GLU A 104 -2.25 7.03 -10.08
C GLU A 104 -1.74 6.02 -9.05
N LYS A 105 -1.04 4.96 -9.47
CA LYS A 105 -0.34 4.04 -8.56
C LYS A 105 0.69 4.78 -7.71
N PHE A 106 1.48 5.66 -8.32
CA PHE A 106 2.46 6.48 -7.59
C PHE A 106 1.78 7.43 -6.59
N LEU A 107 0.67 8.06 -6.99
CA LEU A 107 -0.11 8.91 -6.10
C LEU A 107 -0.72 8.11 -4.93
N ALA A 108 -1.17 6.88 -5.17
CA ALA A 108 -1.73 5.99 -4.16
C ALA A 108 -0.69 5.51 -3.13
N VAL A 109 0.59 5.48 -3.47
CA VAL A 109 1.70 5.22 -2.53
C VAL A 109 1.81 6.34 -1.50
N LEU A 110 1.73 7.59 -1.95
CA LEU A 110 1.89 8.79 -1.11
C LEU A 110 0.62 9.17 -0.35
N MET A 111 -0.56 8.95 -0.95
CA MET A 111 -1.83 9.16 -0.25
C MET A 111 -1.99 8.07 0.81
N ILE A 112 -1.74 8.44 2.06
CA ILE A 112 -2.10 7.67 3.25
C ILE A 112 -3.62 7.59 3.28
N TYR A 113 -4.23 6.62 2.60
CA TYR A 113 -5.63 6.19 2.70
C TYR A 113 -6.63 7.22 3.29
N THR A 114 -6.73 8.40 2.71
CA THR A 114 -7.64 9.47 3.18
C THR A 114 -8.94 9.41 2.41
N ASN A 115 -9.70 8.32 2.47
CA ASN A 115 -11.06 8.19 1.88
C ASN A 115 -11.24 8.55 0.38
N THR A 116 -10.22 9.02 -0.32
CA THR A 116 -10.24 9.59 -1.66
C THR A 116 -9.90 8.57 -2.73
N VAL A 117 -9.30 7.45 -2.34
CA VAL A 117 -8.99 6.35 -3.26
C VAL A 117 -10.07 5.28 -3.13
N ASP A 118 -10.74 4.99 -4.23
CA ASP A 118 -11.73 3.91 -4.28
C ASP A 118 -11.03 2.54 -4.22
N CYS A 119 -11.60 1.65 -3.40
CA CYS A 119 -11.12 0.29 -3.24
C CYS A 119 -12.30 -0.65 -3.40
N TYR A 120 -12.07 -1.73 -4.14
CA TYR A 120 -13.10 -2.66 -4.53
C TYR A 120 -12.73 -4.04 -4.04
N HIS A 121 -13.75 -4.76 -3.58
CA HIS A 121 -13.64 -6.17 -3.26
C HIS A 121 -13.73 -6.99 -4.54
N LEU A 122 -12.82 -7.95 -4.68
CA LEU A 122 -12.91 -9.00 -5.68
C LEU A 122 -13.82 -10.09 -5.08
N GLU A 123 -15.05 -10.19 -5.57
CA GLU A 123 -15.93 -11.36 -5.31
C GLU A 123 -15.49 -12.54 -6.18
#